data_AF-H9C8V7-F1
#
_entry.id   AF-H9C8V7-F1
#
_cell.length_a   1.000
_cell.length_b   1.000
_cell.length_c   1.000
_cell.angle_alpha   90.00
_cell.angle_beta   90.00
_cell.angle_gamma   90.00
#
_symmetry.space_group_name_H-M   'P 1'
#
loop_
_entity.id
_entity.type
_entity.pdbx_description
1 polymer ?
#
loop_
_entity_poly.entity_id
_entity_poly.type
_entity_poly.pdbx_seq_one_letter_code
_entity_poly.pdbx_strand_id
1 'polypeptide(L)'
;MACVAVTWARPESTYTDKWDNINVDEILESNRLLKGYVDCLLGKGRCTPDGIALKETLPDALEHECVKCTGKRKSGADKVIRHLVNKRPDL
;
A
#
# COMPACT_ATOMS: atom_id res chain seq x y z
N MET A 1 -34.04 20.49 -29.17
CA MET A 1 -32.64 20.06 -28.97
C MET A 1 -32.33 20.19 -27.49
N ALA A 2 -32.27 19.07 -26.77
CA ALA A 2 -31.86 19.06 -25.36
C ALA A 2 -30.57 18.23 -25.29
N CYS A 3 -29.44 18.91 -25.17
CA CYS A 3 -28.14 18.27 -24.96
C CYS A 3 -28.07 17.87 -23.48
N VAL A 4 -28.39 16.61 -23.20
CA VAL A 4 -28.12 16.00 -21.89
C VAL A 4 -26.61 15.81 -21.78
N ALA A 5 -25.95 16.70 -21.06
CA ALA A 5 -24.56 16.54 -20.69
C ALA A 5 -24.45 15.43 -19.64
N VAL A 6 -24.20 14.20 -20.09
CA VAL A 6 -23.79 13.12 -19.20
C VAL A 6 -22.38 13.47 -18.72
N THR A 7 -22.26 13.99 -17.51
CA THR A 7 -20.97 14.12 -16.85
C THR A 7 -20.45 12.71 -16.57
N TRP A 8 -19.59 12.21 -17.45
CA TRP A 8 -18.79 11.02 -17.17
C TRP A 8 -17.91 11.34 -15.97
N ALA A 9 -18.29 10.83 -14.79
CA ALA A 9 -17.38 10.77 -13.65
C ALA A 9 -16.18 9.94 -14.11
N ARG A 10 -15.05 10.62 -14.39
CA ARG A 10 -13.79 9.92 -14.64
C ARG A 10 -13.48 9.13 -13.36
N PRO A 11 -13.31 7.80 -13.40
CA PRO A 11 -12.83 7.09 -12.23
C PRO A 11 -11.49 7.73 -11.87
N GLU A 12 -11.44 8.34 -10.70
CA GLU A 12 -10.21 8.83 -10.10
C GLU A 12 -9.23 7.66 -10.16
N SER A 13 -8.06 7.86 -10.77
CA SER A 13 -7.11 6.79 -11.06
C SER A 13 -6.50 6.25 -9.76
N THR A 14 -7.27 5.46 -9.02
CA THR A 14 -6.83 4.74 -7.84
C THR A 14 -5.75 3.75 -8.26
N TYR A 15 -4.67 3.62 -7.48
CA TYR A 15 -3.66 2.62 -7.86
C TYR A 15 -4.30 1.23 -7.88
N THR A 16 -3.89 0.43 -8.85
CA THR A 16 -4.42 -0.91 -9.16
C THR A 16 -4.71 -1.76 -7.92
N ASP A 17 -5.78 -2.55 -7.97
CA ASP A 17 -6.25 -3.45 -6.90
C ASP A 17 -5.31 -4.63 -6.59
N LYS A 18 -4.09 -4.64 -7.14
CA LYS A 18 -3.04 -5.65 -6.86
C LYS A 18 -2.79 -5.83 -5.36
N TRP A 19 -3.07 -4.81 -4.56
CA TRP A 19 -2.87 -4.76 -3.11
C TRP A 19 -4.03 -5.30 -2.29
N ASP A 20 -5.22 -5.38 -2.87
CA ASP A 20 -6.44 -5.54 -2.09
C ASP A 20 -6.61 -6.96 -1.53
N ASN A 21 -5.85 -7.93 -2.04
CA ASN A 21 -5.90 -9.33 -1.63
C ASN A 21 -4.74 -9.75 -0.71
N ILE A 22 -3.87 -8.83 -0.31
CA ILE A 22 -2.76 -9.17 0.59
C ILE A 22 -3.26 -9.27 2.02
N ASN A 23 -2.99 -10.41 2.66
CA ASN A 23 -3.25 -10.57 4.08
C ASN A 23 -2.15 -9.89 4.92
N VAL A 24 -2.37 -8.61 5.21
CA VAL A 24 -1.44 -7.80 6.02
C VAL A 24 -1.22 -8.41 7.41
N ASP A 25 -2.24 -9.07 7.98
CA ASP A 25 -2.16 -9.60 9.34
C ASP A 25 -1.21 -10.79 9.42
N GLU A 26 -1.28 -11.69 8.45
CA GLU A 26 -0.35 -12.81 8.35
C GLU A 26 1.11 -12.33 8.19
N ILE A 27 1.33 -11.26 7.43
CA ILE A 27 2.66 -10.67 7.26
C ILE A 27 3.17 -10.08 8.58
N LEU A 28 2.33 -9.31 9.28
CA LEU A 28 2.69 -8.66 10.54
C LEU A 28 2.94 -9.66 11.67
N GLU A 29 2.20 -10.77 11.71
CA GLU A 29 2.38 -11.84 12.70
C GLU A 29 3.62 -12.70 12.42
N SER A 30 4.10 -12.75 11.18
CA SER A 30 5.25 -13.55 10.80
C SER A 30 6.54 -12.74 10.72
N ASN A 31 7.45 -12.96 11.69
CA ASN A 31 8.78 -12.34 11.69
C ASN A 31 9.54 -12.53 10.38
N ARG A 32 9.44 -13.71 9.76
CA ARG A 32 10.11 -14.03 8.50
C ARG A 32 9.53 -13.23 7.34
N LEU A 33 8.20 -13.17 7.23
CA LEU A 33 7.54 -12.45 6.15
C LEU A 33 7.76 -10.94 6.29
N LEU A 34 7.52 -10.39 7.49
CA LEU A 34 7.70 -8.97 7.75
C LEU A 34 9.13 -8.51 7.43
N LYS A 35 10.14 -9.26 7.90
CA LYS A 35 11.54 -8.95 7.62
C LYS A 35 11.83 -9.00 6.11
N GLY A 36 11.25 -9.95 5.39
CA GLY A 36 11.39 -10.02 3.92
C GLY A 36 10.82 -8.77 3.22
N TYR A 37 9.66 -8.30 3.64
CA TYR A 37 9.07 -7.06 3.11
C TYR A 37 9.91 -5.82 3.46
N VAL A 38 10.37 -5.69 4.72
CA VAL A 38 11.22 -4.57 5.14
C VAL A 38 12.55 -4.57 4.39
N ASP A 39 13.23 -5.72 4.31
CA ASP A 39 14.50 -5.85 3.58
C ASP A 39 14.31 -5.50 2.09
N CYS A 40 13.20 -5.90 1.48
CA CYS A 40 12.85 -5.53 0.11
C CYS A 40 12.72 -4.00 -0.06
N LEU A 41 11.95 -3.35 0.81
CA LEU A 41 11.72 -1.90 0.76
C LEU A 41 13.03 -1.13 0.98
N LEU A 42 13.89 -1.61 1.88
CA LEU A 42 15.21 -1.04 2.15
C LEU A 42 16.28 -1.42 1.11
N GLY A 43 15.95 -2.25 0.11
CA GLY A 43 16.91 -2.71 -0.90
C GLY A 43 17.99 -3.65 -0.38
N LYS A 44 17.77 -4.28 0.78
CA LYS A 44 18.67 -5.23 1.44
C LYS A 44 18.34 -6.70 1.11
N GLY A 45 17.28 -6.96 0.35
CA GLY A 45 16.81 -8.30 0.05
C GLY A 45 16.00 -8.40 -1.24
N ARG A 46 15.61 -9.64 -1.57
CA ARG A 46 14.74 -9.93 -2.71
C ARG A 46 13.31 -9.49 -2.39
N CYS A 47 12.60 -9.02 -3.42
CA CYS A 47 11.20 -8.63 -3.32
C CYS A 47 10.30 -9.72 -3.91
N THR A 48 9.14 -9.94 -3.28
CA THR A 48 8.02 -10.65 -3.91
C THR A 48 7.41 -9.74 -4.99
N PRO A 49 6.61 -10.28 -5.94
CA PRO A 49 5.88 -9.46 -6.91
C PRO A 49 5.06 -8.35 -6.26
N ASP A 50 4.45 -8.66 -5.12
CA ASP A 50 3.79 -7.66 -4.29
C ASP A 50 4.82 -6.66 -3.77
N GLY A 51 5.83 -7.07 -2.99
CA GLY A 51 6.85 -6.15 -2.46
C GLY A 51 7.47 -5.19 -3.50
N ILE A 52 7.67 -5.63 -4.75
CA ILE A 52 8.13 -4.79 -5.86
C ILE A 52 7.15 -3.65 -6.11
N ALA A 53 5.88 -3.98 -6.33
CA ALA A 53 4.88 -2.97 -6.60
C ALA A 53 4.75 -2.00 -5.40
N LEU A 54 5.00 -2.46 -4.16
CA LEU A 54 4.85 -1.63 -2.95
C LEU A 54 5.95 -0.60 -2.99
N LYS A 55 7.17 -1.08 -3.22
CA LYS A 55 8.36 -0.26 -3.34
C LYS A 55 8.24 0.80 -4.44
N GLU A 56 7.60 0.47 -5.55
CA GLU A 56 7.38 1.41 -6.66
C GLU A 56 6.30 2.45 -6.35
N THR A 57 5.23 2.06 -5.63
CA THR A 57 4.07 2.93 -5.38
C THR A 57 4.21 3.76 -4.10
N LEU A 58 4.94 3.25 -3.11
CA LEU A 58 5.07 3.84 -1.78
C LEU A 58 5.63 5.28 -1.80
N PRO A 59 6.66 5.63 -2.62
CA PRO A 59 7.16 7.00 -2.69
C PRO A 59 6.09 8.01 -3.14
N ASP A 60 5.37 7.72 -4.22
CA ASP A 60 4.28 8.57 -4.74
C ASP A 60 3.16 8.74 -3.71
N ALA A 61 2.80 7.65 -3.00
CA ALA A 61 1.80 7.71 -1.95
C ALA A 61 2.24 8.56 -0.75
N LEU A 62 3.54 8.63 -0.43
CA LEU A 62 4.05 9.49 0.64
C LEU A 62 4.19 10.94 0.20
N GLU A 63 4.68 11.18 -1.03
CA GLU A 63 4.87 12.52 -1.60
C GLU A 63 3.54 13.25 -1.83
N HIS A 64 2.49 12.52 -2.17
CA HIS A 64 1.16 13.07 -2.44
C HIS A 64 0.14 12.72 -1.36
N GLU A 65 0.58 12.51 -0.11
CA GLU A 65 -0.30 12.30 1.05
C GLU A 65 -1.41 11.27 0.83
N CYS A 66 -1.11 10.22 0.06
CA CYS A 66 -2.02 9.14 -0.28
C CYS A 66 -3.35 9.63 -0.91
N VAL A 67 -3.33 10.72 -1.68
CA VAL A 67 -4.53 11.28 -2.34
C VAL A 67 -5.27 10.22 -3.17
N LYS A 68 -4.53 9.33 -3.85
CA LYS A 68 -5.09 8.24 -4.68
C LYS A 68 -5.40 6.95 -3.90
N CYS A 69 -5.26 6.94 -2.58
CA CYS A 69 -5.47 5.75 -1.76
C CYS A 69 -6.93 5.59 -1.33
N THR A 70 -7.46 4.38 -1.48
CA THR A 70 -8.79 4.01 -0.97
C THR A 70 -8.80 3.97 0.57
N GLY A 71 -9.99 4.06 1.18
CA GLY A 71 -10.14 4.00 2.64
C GLY A 71 -9.52 2.73 3.25
N LYS A 72 -9.69 1.57 2.61
CA LYS A 72 -9.08 0.30 3.03
C LYS A 72 -7.55 0.37 3.06
N ARG A 73 -6.94 1.04 2.09
CA ARG A 73 -5.48 1.20 2.02
C ARG A 73 -4.95 2.13 3.09
N LYS A 74 -5.67 3.22 3.38
CA LYS A 74 -5.32 4.12 4.50
C LYS A 74 -5.39 3.40 5.84
N SER A 75 -6.45 2.62 6.10
CA SER A 75 -6.57 1.83 7.33
C SER A 75 -5.52 0.73 7.42
N GLY A 76 -5.20 0.07 6.31
CA GLY A 76 -4.13 -0.93 6.25
C GLY A 76 -2.76 -0.32 6.55
N ALA A 77 -2.45 0.84 5.95
CA ALA A 77 -1.21 1.56 6.19
C ALA A 77 -1.07 2.01 7.66
N ASP A 78 -2.12 2.59 8.26
CA ASP A 78 -2.13 2.97 9.68
C ASP A 78 -1.89 1.75 10.58
N LYS A 79 -2.51 0.60 10.29
CA LYS A 79 -2.28 -0.66 11.01
C LYS A 79 -0.82 -1.11 10.94
N VAL A 80 -0.22 -1.10 9.75
CA VAL A 80 1.20 -1.49 9.55
C VAL A 80 2.12 -0.55 10.31
N ILE A 81 1.95 0.77 10.17
CA ILE A 81 2.79 1.78 10.83
C ILE A 81 2.70 1.62 12.35
N ARG A 82 1.50 1.52 12.92
CA ARG A 82 1.30 1.29 14.36
C ARG A 82 1.93 0.00 14.82
N HIS A 83 1.84 -1.08 14.04
CA HIS A 83 2.45 -2.35 14.39
C HIS A 83 3.97 -2.22 14.44
N LEU A 84 4.58 -1.62 13.43
CA LEU A 84 6.03 -1.45 13.35
C LEU A 84 6.55 -0.61 14.53
N VAL A 85 5.95 0.55 14.78
CA VAL A 85 6.38 1.46 15.85
C VAL A 85 6.23 0.83 17.25
N ASN A 86 5.11 0.15 17.52
CA ASN A 86 4.83 -0.32 18.87
C ASN A 86 5.37 -1.73 19.17
N LYS A 87 5.51 -2.58 18.15
CA LYS A 87 5.88 -3.99 18.34
C LYS A 87 7.22 -4.36 17.73
N ARG A 88 7.76 -3.56 16.82
CA ARG A 88 9.00 -3.86 16.05
C ARG A 88 9.92 -2.64 15.93
N PRO A 89 10.32 -2.00 17.06
CA PRO A 89 11.12 -0.77 17.04
C PRO A 89 12.55 -0.95 16.52
N ASP A 90 13.00 -2.19 16.36
CA ASP A 90 14.34 -2.59 15.91
C ASP A 90 14.44 -2.83 14.39
N LEU A 91 13.32 -2.84 13.67
CA LEU A 91 13.25 -2.91 12.21
C LEU A 91 13.38 -1.51 11.59
#